data_AF-A0A0G0JNP0-F1
#
_entry.id   AF-A0A0G0JNP0-F1
#
_cell.length_a   1.000
_cell.length_b   1.000
_cell.length_c   1.000
_cell.angle_alpha   90.00
_cell.angle_beta   90.00
_cell.angle_gamma   90.00
#
_symmetry.space_group_name_H-M   'P 1'
#
loop_
_entity.id
_entity.type
_entity.pdbx_description
1 polymer ?
#
loop_
_entity_poly.entity_id
_entity_poly.type
_entity_poly.pdbx_seq_one_letter_code
_entity_poly.pdbx_strand_id
1 'polypeptide(L)'
;MKKEEKLISKDMVIAELVEKYPDLAMVLVEDYGFHCIGCFASGMETLEQGAMVHGMGKEDIKVMIENLNELLMSEKNSGKSKTGN
;
A
#
# COMPACT_ATOMS: atom_id res chain seq x y z
N MET A 1 -8.31 6.84 -24.57
CA MET A 1 -7.72 7.25 -23.27
C MET A 1 -7.94 6.12 -22.30
N LYS A 2 -6.90 5.33 -21.99
CA LYS A 2 -7.03 4.24 -20.99
C LYS A 2 -7.17 4.94 -19.64
N LYS A 3 -8.31 4.78 -18.99
CA LYS A 3 -8.54 5.29 -17.64
C LYS A 3 -7.67 4.42 -16.74
N GLU A 4 -6.49 4.93 -16.39
CA GLU A 4 -5.64 4.32 -15.36
C GLU A 4 -6.44 4.37 -14.05
N GLU A 5 -7.02 3.24 -13.69
CA GLU A 5 -7.61 3.06 -12.38
C GLU A 5 -6.46 3.02 -11.38
N LYS A 6 -6.11 4.18 -10.81
CA LYS A 6 -5.35 4.21 -9.56
C LYS A 6 -6.21 3.48 -8.52
N LEU A 7 -5.86 2.24 -8.22
CA LEU A 7 -6.66 1.34 -7.38
C LEU A 7 -6.41 1.60 -5.89
N ILE A 8 -5.24 2.17 -5.56
CA ILE A 8 -4.86 2.54 -4.20
C ILE A 8 -5.02 4.06 -4.07
N SER A 9 -5.80 4.48 -3.09
CA SER A 9 -5.98 5.88 -2.71
C SER A 9 -5.56 6.09 -1.25
N LYS A 10 -5.37 7.36 -0.87
CA LYS A 10 -5.00 7.76 0.49
C LYS A 10 -6.06 7.42 1.54
N ASP A 11 -7.32 7.32 1.09
CA ASP A 11 -8.49 7.02 1.91
C ASP A 11 -8.74 5.51 2.07
N MET A 12 -7.94 4.66 1.40
CA MET A 12 -8.02 3.21 1.53
C MET A 12 -7.57 2.79 2.94
N VAL A 13 -8.31 1.86 3.56
CA VAL A 13 -7.96 1.30 4.87
C VAL A 13 -6.73 0.40 4.72
N ILE A 14 -5.77 0.52 5.64
CA ILE A 14 -4.50 -0.21 5.57
C ILE A 14 -4.73 -1.73 5.58
N ALA A 15 -5.62 -2.22 6.45
CA ALA A 15 -5.97 -3.65 6.47
C ALA A 15 -6.55 -4.13 5.14
N GLU A 16 -7.49 -3.39 4.54
CA GLU A 16 -8.07 -3.73 3.24
C GLU A 16 -7.01 -3.76 2.13
N LEU A 17 -6.06 -2.81 2.15
CA LEU A 17 -4.95 -2.77 1.19
C LEU A 17 -4.08 -4.02 1.31
N VAL A 18 -3.68 -4.39 2.53
CA VAL A 18 -2.83 -5.56 2.79
C VAL A 18 -3.55 -6.87 2.46
N GLU A 19 -4.85 -6.99 2.77
CA GLU A 19 -5.65 -8.15 2.41
C GLU A 19 -5.77 -8.31 0.88
N LYS A 20 -5.93 -7.20 0.16
CA LYS A 20 -6.09 -7.21 -1.30
C LYS A 20 -4.76 -7.36 -2.05
N TYR A 21 -3.69 -6.81 -1.50
CA TYR A 21 -2.36 -6.76 -2.10
C TYR A 21 -1.30 -7.15 -1.07
N PRO A 22 -1.23 -8.44 -0.69
CA PRO A 22 -0.31 -8.92 0.35
C PRO A 22 1.17 -8.64 0.02
N ASP A 23 1.54 -8.62 -1.27
CA ASP A 23 2.90 -8.31 -1.70
C ASP A 23 3.31 -6.86 -1.39
N LEU A 24 2.34 -5.92 -1.40
CA LEU A 24 2.59 -4.51 -1.05
C LEU A 24 2.71 -4.29 0.47
N ALA A 25 2.28 -5.26 1.27
CA ALA A 25 2.42 -5.19 2.73
C ALA A 25 3.89 -5.12 3.15
N MET A 26 4.77 -5.85 2.44
CA MET A 26 6.21 -5.83 2.68
C MET A 26 6.80 -4.44 2.38
N VAL A 27 6.39 -3.83 1.27
CA VAL A 27 6.80 -2.47 0.88
C VAL A 27 6.38 -1.44 1.94
N LEU A 28 5.15 -1.52 2.44
CA LEU A 28 4.68 -0.63 3.52
C LEU A 28 5.52 -0.74 4.80
N VAL A 29 5.97 -1.95 5.15
CA VAL A 29 6.80 -2.18 6.34
C VAL A 29 8.23 -1.71 6.11
N GLU A 30 8.86 -2.15 5.02
CA GLU A 30 10.29 -1.93 4.76
C GLU A 30 10.61 -0.49 4.35
N ASP A 31 9.83 0.09 3.43
CA ASP A 31 10.12 1.42 2.87
C ASP A 31 9.42 2.55 3.62
N TYR A 32 8.26 2.27 4.21
CA TYR A 32 7.40 3.29 4.83
C TYR A 32 7.21 3.09 6.34
N GLY A 33 7.79 2.04 6.93
CA GLY A 33 7.85 1.88 8.38
C GLY A 33 6.55 1.46 9.06
N PHE A 34 5.55 0.98 8.31
CA PHE A 34 4.26 0.50 8.83
C PHE A 34 4.36 -0.85 9.58
N HIS A 35 5.31 -1.00 10.50
CA HIS A 35 5.50 -2.24 11.28
C HIS A 35 4.25 -2.66 12.08
N CYS A 36 3.33 -1.72 12.27
CA CYS A 36 2.07 -1.92 12.97
C CYS A 36 0.91 -2.46 12.09
N ILE A 37 1.13 -2.86 10.81
CA ILE A 37 0.03 -3.31 9.95
C ILE A 37 -0.80 -4.47 10.52
N GLY A 38 -0.24 -5.27 11.44
CA GLY A 38 -0.95 -6.36 12.12
C GLY A 38 -1.63 -6.00 13.43
N CYS A 39 -1.58 -4.74 13.86
CA CYS A 39 -2.22 -4.28 15.09
C CYS A 39 -3.72 -4.00 14.85
N PHE A 40 -4.57 -4.18 15.86
CA PHE A 40 -6.01 -3.89 15.76
C PHE A 40 -6.31 -2.48 15.21
N ALA A 41 -5.45 -1.51 15.48
CA ALA A 41 -5.59 -0.14 15.00
C ALA A 41 -5.54 0.00 13.45
N SER A 42 -4.75 -0.83 12.75
CA SER A 42 -4.62 -0.76 11.29
C SER A 42 -5.90 -1.14 10.54
N GLY A 43 -6.81 -1.87 11.21
CA GLY A 43 -8.12 -2.24 10.68
C GLY A 43 -9.11 -1.08 10.56
N MET A 44 -8.80 0.08 11.15
CA MET A 44 -9.66 1.27 11.14
C MET A 44 -8.96 2.50 10.57
N GLU A 45 -7.66 2.42 10.29
CA GLU A 45 -6.84 3.55 9.89
C GLU A 45 -6.67 3.59 8.36
N THR A 46 -6.89 4.78 7.78
CA THR A 46 -6.59 4.99 6.35
C THR A 46 -5.08 5.08 6.13
N LEU A 47 -4.66 4.84 4.89
CA LEU A 47 -3.26 4.94 4.51
C LEU A 47 -2.67 6.33 4.79
N GLU A 48 -3.46 7.39 4.57
CA GLU A 48 -3.07 8.77 4.92
C GLU A 48 -2.89 8.94 6.42
N GLN A 49 -3.84 8.48 7.23
CA GLN A 49 -3.80 8.63 8.68
C GLN A 49 -2.61 7.89 9.28
N GLY A 50 -2.38 6.64 8.88
CA GLY A 50 -1.23 5.86 9.35
C GLY A 50 0.08 6.52 8.95
N ALA A 51 0.22 6.94 7.69
CA ALA A 51 1.42 7.63 7.24
C ALA A 51 1.70 8.92 8.04
N MET A 52 0.65 9.68 8.38
CA MET A 52 0.77 10.88 9.21
C MET A 52 1.21 10.56 10.65
N VAL A 53 0.73 9.46 11.25
CA VAL A 53 1.20 8.99 12.58
C VAL A 53 2.69 8.65 12.55
N HIS A 54 3.17 8.16 11.41
CA HIS A 54 4.58 7.89 11.15
C HIS A 54 5.40 9.13 10.72
N GLY A 55 4.81 10.34 10.75
CA GLY A 55 5.51 11.60 10.53
C GLY A 55 5.66 12.00 9.06
N MET A 56 4.96 11.33 8.13
CA MET A 56 4.99 11.68 6.70
C MET A 56 4.16 12.92 6.40
N GLY A 57 4.70 13.79 5.55
CA GLY A 57 3.98 14.93 5.00
C GLY A 57 3.06 14.52 3.86
N LYS A 58 2.19 15.44 3.42
CA LYS A 58 1.26 15.22 2.29
C LYS A 58 1.98 14.83 0.99
N GLU A 59 3.16 15.41 0.75
CA GLU A 59 3.96 15.11 -0.44
C GLU A 59 4.54 13.69 -0.37
N ASP A 60 5.04 13.28 0.79
CA ASP A 60 5.57 11.93 1.02
C ASP A 60 4.45 10.88 0.83
N ILE A 61 3.25 11.16 1.36
CA ILE A 61 2.08 10.29 1.21
C ILE A 61 1.68 10.17 -0.26
N LYS A 62 1.70 11.28 -1.01
CA LYS A 62 1.42 11.27 -2.45
C LYS A 62 2.44 10.39 -3.19
N VAL A 63 3.73 10.55 -2.92
CA VAL A 63 4.80 9.75 -3.52
C VAL A 63 4.66 8.28 -3.17
N MET A 64 4.36 7.95 -1.91
CA MET A 64 4.09 6.58 -1.46
C MET A 64 2.96 5.95 -2.27
N ILE A 65 1.81 6.64 -2.39
CA ILE A 65 0.66 6.12 -3.14
C ILE A 65 0.99 5.94 -4.62
N GLU A 66 1.74 6.86 -5.23
CA GLU A 66 2.17 6.73 -6.61
C GLU A 66 3.06 5.50 -6.80
N ASN A 67 4.06 5.31 -5.94
CA ASN A 67 4.92 4.11 -5.95
C ASN A 67 4.12 2.81 -5.79
N LEU A 68 3.19 2.75 -4.83
CA LEU A 68 2.34 1.56 -4.62
C LEU A 68 1.47 1.23 -5.85
N ASN A 69 0.92 2.24 -6.53
CA ASN A 69 0.16 2.04 -7.75
C ASN A 69 1.05 1.59 -8.93
N GLU A 70 2.27 2.12 -9.03
CA GLU A 70 3.26 1.69 -10.04
C GLU A 70 3.65 0.22 -9.84
N LEU A 71 3.98 -0.17 -8.61
CA LEU A 71 4.29 -1.57 -8.26
C LEU A 71 3.11 -2.50 -8.58
N LEU A 72 1.88 -2.08 -8.29
CA LEU A 72 0.68 -2.85 -8.62
C LEU A 72 0.50 -3.01 -10.14
N MET A 73 0.86 -2.00 -10.93
CA MET A 73 0.81 -2.06 -12.39
C MET A 73 1.93 -2.94 -12.98
N SER A 74 3.13 -2.92 -12.40
CA SER A 74 4.24 -3.78 -12.83
C SER A 74 3.99 -5.26 -12.52
N GLU A 75 3.37 -5.57 -11.39
CA GLU A 75 2.98 -6.95 -11.03
C GLU A 75 1.92 -7.51 -11.97
N LYS A 76 0.94 -6.69 -12.39
CA LYS A 76 -0.06 -7.11 -13.40
C LYS A 76 0.56 -7.49 -14.74
N ASN A 77 1.75 -6.98 -15.06
CA ASN A 77 2.44 -7.25 -16.31
C ASN A 77 3.41 -8.44 -16.21
N SER A 78 3.71 -8.90 -14.98
CA SER A 78 4.65 -9.98 -14.66
C SER A 78 3.88 -11.16 -14.05
N GLY A 79 3.09 -11.85 -14.87
CA GLY A 79 2.27 -12.97 -14.38
C GLY A 79 3.09 -14.02 -13.61
N LYS A 80 2.60 -14.37 -12.40
CA LYS A 80 2.78 -15.65 -11.68
C LYS A 80 4.20 -16.25 -11.67
N SER A 81 4.90 -16.13 -10.55
CA SER A 81 5.77 -17.19 -10.00
C SER A 81 5.46 -17.31 -8.50
N LYS A 82 4.74 -18.35 -8.05
CA LYS A 82 5.28 -19.57 -7.40
C LYS A 82 6.29 -19.21 -6.30
N THR A 83 6.08 -19.54 -5.02
CA THR A 83 5.99 -20.89 -4.40
C THR A 83 5.39 -20.74 -2.99
N GLY A 84 4.50 -21.57 -2.46
CA GLY A 84 4.60 -23.02 -2.41
C GLY A 84 5.62 -23.44 -1.35
N ASN A 85 5.18 -23.58 -0.09
CA ASN A 85 5.75 -24.53 0.86
C ASN A 85 4.65 -25.03 1.80
#